data_AF-A0A2T3MU01-F1
#
_entry.id   AF-A0A2T3MU01-F1
#
_cell.length_a   1.000
_cell.length_b   1.000
_cell.length_c   1.000
_cell.angle_alpha   90.00
_cell.angle_beta   90.00
_cell.angle_gamma   90.00
#
_symmetry.space_group_name_H-M   'P 1'
#
loop_
_entity.id
_entity.type
_entity.pdbx_description
1 polymer ?
#
loop_
_entity_poly.entity_id
_entity_poly.type
_entity_poly.pdbx_seq_one_letter_code
_entity_poly.pdbx_strand_id
1 'polypeptide(L)'
;MIALQSASGEFFFTRALDLVHSRLLLSGPEFDFDTFPEIAELLLTRIDACLIERELNADLHLWLIDFEGSRLMLKGEHYSGALWLEALSPADSDTLSFIASLLPQQPDLMG
;
A
#
# COMPACT_ATOMS: atom_id res chain seq x y z
N MET A 1 27.43 -0.10 -18.64
CA MET A 1 26.26 -0.94 -18.29
C MET A 1 26.27 -1.06 -16.78
N ILE A 2 25.46 -0.27 -16.09
CA ILE A 2 25.35 -0.34 -14.63
C ILE A 2 24.35 -1.46 -14.37
N ALA A 3 24.80 -2.55 -13.75
CA ALA A 3 23.90 -3.56 -13.22
C ALA A 3 23.13 -2.91 -12.07
N LEU A 4 21.90 -2.48 -12.35
CA LEU A 4 20.95 -2.14 -11.31
C LEU A 4 20.18 -3.40 -10.92
N GLN A 5 19.82 -3.44 -9.66
CA GLN A 5 19.01 -4.44 -8.97
C GLN A 5 19.69 -5.79 -8.68
N SER A 6 20.23 -5.87 -7.47
CA SER A 6 19.82 -6.92 -6.54
C SER A 6 19.80 -6.33 -5.14
N ALA A 7 18.88 -5.39 -4.90
CA ALA A 7 18.42 -5.11 -3.55
C ALA A 7 17.22 -6.04 -3.31
N SER A 8 17.50 -7.26 -2.87
CA SER A 8 16.53 -8.05 -2.13
C SER A 8 16.18 -7.26 -0.87
N GLY A 9 15.02 -6.61 -0.85
CA GLY A 9 14.56 -5.83 0.30
C GLY A 9 13.26 -5.09 -0.01
N GLU A 10 12.14 -5.65 0.40
CA GLU A 10 11.08 -5.04 1.21
C GLU A 10 10.96 -3.49 1.26
N PHE A 11 10.94 -2.78 0.13
CA PHE A 11 10.71 -1.34 0.13
C PHE A 11 9.40 -1.01 -0.57
N PHE A 12 8.36 -0.81 0.25
CA PHE A 12 7.16 -0.10 -0.18
C PHE A 12 7.48 1.39 -0.27
N PHE A 13 7.02 2.02 -1.33
CA PHE A 13 7.18 3.44 -1.58
C PHE A 13 5.83 4.11 -1.73
N THR A 14 5.73 5.35 -1.26
CA THR A 14 4.61 6.19 -1.63
C THR A 14 4.76 6.65 -3.08
N ARG A 15 3.76 6.32 -3.90
CA ARG A 15 3.70 6.72 -5.32
C ARG A 15 2.98 8.04 -5.49
N ALA A 16 1.81 8.16 -4.87
CA ALA A 16 1.00 9.37 -4.91
C ALA A 16 0.02 9.39 -3.73
N LEU A 17 -0.16 10.56 -3.13
CA LEU A 17 -1.18 10.79 -2.11
C LEU A 17 -2.27 11.67 -2.72
N ASP A 18 -3.46 11.10 -2.89
CA ASP A 18 -4.64 11.78 -3.40
C ASP A 18 -5.62 12.02 -2.24
N LEU A 19 -5.56 13.22 -1.65
CA LEU A 19 -6.44 13.60 -0.54
C LEU A 19 -7.87 13.91 -0.99
N VAL A 20 -8.10 14.13 -2.29
CA VAL A 20 -9.43 14.43 -2.84
C VAL A 20 -10.32 13.18 -2.80
N HIS A 21 -9.76 12.02 -3.14
CA HIS A 21 -10.40 10.72 -3.08
C HIS A 21 -10.03 9.92 -1.82
N SER A 22 -9.23 10.51 -0.92
CA SER A 22 -8.68 9.88 0.28
C SER A 22 -8.00 8.54 -0.04
N ARG A 23 -7.05 8.57 -0.98
CA ARG A 23 -6.29 7.41 -1.45
C ARG A 23 -4.80 7.66 -1.38
N LEU A 24 -4.07 6.66 -0.90
CA LEU A 24 -2.62 6.61 -0.93
C LEU A 24 -2.20 5.47 -1.86
N LEU A 25 -1.66 5.83 -3.02
CA LEU A 25 -1.10 4.87 -3.96
C LEU A 25 0.30 4.48 -3.50
N LEU A 26 0.52 3.17 -3.47
CA LEU A 26 1.77 2.56 -3.05
C LEU A 26 2.42 1.84 -4.23
N SER A 27 3.74 1.91 -4.30
CA SER A 27 4.57 1.08 -5.15
C SER A 27 5.27 0.06 -4.26
N GLY A 28 5.41 -1.18 -4.73
CA GLY A 28 6.05 -2.23 -3.95
C GLY A 28 6.58 -3.35 -4.84
N PRO A 29 6.99 -4.49 -4.25
CA PRO A 29 7.33 -5.68 -5.02
C PRO A 29 6.16 -6.11 -5.91
N GLU A 30 6.47 -6.71 -7.05
CA GLU A 30 5.47 -7.32 -7.92
C GLU A 30 4.73 -8.42 -7.15
N PHE A 31 3.41 -8.46 -7.32
CA PHE A 31 2.55 -9.46 -6.70
C PHE A 31 1.53 -9.98 -7.71
N ASP A 32 1.25 -11.27 -7.61
CA ASP A 32 0.12 -11.95 -8.22
C ASP A 32 -0.97 -12.23 -7.18
N PHE A 33 -2.09 -12.80 -7.62
CA PHE A 33 -3.23 -13.14 -6.78
C PHE A 33 -2.86 -13.99 -5.55
N ASP A 34 -2.00 -15.01 -5.74
CA ASP A 34 -1.56 -15.90 -4.67
C ASP A 34 -0.54 -15.25 -3.72
N THR A 35 0.27 -14.31 -4.20
CA THR A 35 1.34 -13.66 -3.41
C THR A 35 0.89 -12.35 -2.76
N PHE A 36 -0.23 -11.77 -3.20
CA PHE A 36 -0.79 -10.54 -2.63
C PHE A 36 -0.91 -10.60 -1.10
N PRO A 37 -1.41 -11.69 -0.47
CA PRO A 37 -1.52 -11.76 0.97
C PRO A 37 -0.18 -11.56 1.69
N GLU A 38 0.89 -12.16 1.18
CA GLU A 38 2.24 -12.03 1.74
C GLU A 38 2.72 -10.58 1.65
N ILE A 39 2.51 -9.93 0.50
CA ILE A 39 2.87 -8.52 0.30
C ILE A 39 2.05 -7.59 1.20
N ALA A 40 0.75 -7.83 1.33
CA ALA A 40 -0.13 -7.04 2.19
C ALA A 40 0.25 -7.18 3.68
N GLU A 41 0.61 -8.38 4.15
CA GLU A 41 1.09 -8.62 5.51
C GLU A 41 2.44 -7.93 5.78
N LEU A 42 3.34 -7.90 4.81
CA LEU A 42 4.60 -7.14 4.90
C LEU A 42 4.33 -5.63 5.00
N LEU A 43 3.41 -5.10 4.19
CA LEU A 43 3.02 -3.68 4.27
C LEU A 43 2.44 -3.35 5.64
N LEU A 44 1.48 -4.16 6.12
CA LEU A 44 0.85 -4.03 7.43
C LEU A 44 1.88 -3.99 8.55
N THR A 45 2.82 -4.93 8.56
CA THR A 45 3.93 -4.97 9.52
C THR A 45 4.80 -3.73 9.43
N ARG A 46 5.02 -3.21 8.22
CA ARG A 46 5.86 -2.04 7.99
C ARG A 46 5.24 -0.75 8.53
N ILE A 47 3.92 -0.62 8.42
CA ILE A 47 3.18 0.54 8.91
C ILE A 47 2.59 0.29 10.30
N ASP A 48 2.94 -0.79 10.99
CA ASP A 48 2.39 -1.15 12.31
C ASP A 48 0.84 -1.18 12.34
N ALA A 49 0.23 -1.68 11.27
CA ALA A 49 -1.22 -1.84 11.17
C ALA A 49 -1.65 -3.30 11.42
N CYS A 50 -2.86 -3.45 11.94
CA CYS A 50 -3.50 -4.74 12.18
C CYS A 50 -4.49 -5.06 11.07
N LEU A 51 -4.48 -6.31 10.59
CA LEU A 51 -5.53 -6.81 9.72
C LEU A 51 -6.83 -7.02 10.51
N ILE A 52 -7.94 -6.45 10.04
CA ILE A 52 -9.27 -6.61 10.63
C ILE A 52 -10.08 -7.63 9.83
N GLU A 53 -10.24 -7.40 8.53
CA GLU A 53 -11.03 -8.26 7.65
C GLU A 53 -10.37 -8.41 6.28
N ARG A 54 -10.57 -9.59 5.65
CA ARG A 54 -10.11 -9.89 4.31
C ARG A 54 -11.31 -10.23 3.45
N GLU A 55 -11.56 -9.38 2.46
CA GLU A 55 -12.54 -9.60 1.42
C GLU A 55 -11.82 -9.83 0.09
N LEU A 56 -12.35 -10.77 -0.68
CA LEU A 56 -11.84 -11.12 -2.00
C LEU A 56 -12.98 -10.99 -3.00
N ASN A 57 -12.83 -10.06 -3.92
CA ASN A 57 -13.70 -9.94 -5.08
C ASN A 57 -13.06 -10.68 -6.27
N ALA A 58 -13.75 -10.70 -7.41
CA ALA A 58 -13.34 -11.48 -8.59
C ALA A 58 -11.85 -11.30 -8.97
N ASP A 59 -11.32 -10.08 -8.86
CA ASP A 59 -9.97 -9.70 -9.28
C ASP A 59 -9.32 -8.63 -8.38
N LEU A 60 -9.97 -8.32 -7.24
CA LEU A 60 -9.55 -7.28 -6.31
C LEU A 60 -9.52 -7.83 -4.89
N HIS A 61 -8.36 -7.70 -4.23
CA HIS A 61 -8.24 -7.97 -2.80
C HIS A 61 -8.58 -6.70 -2.02
N LEU A 62 -9.48 -6.83 -1.04
CA LEU A 62 -9.98 -5.75 -0.19
C LEU A 62 -9.74 -6.11 1.26
N TRP A 63 -8.75 -5.48 1.87
CA TRP A 63 -8.36 -5.79 3.24
C TRP A 63 -8.67 -4.60 4.11
N LEU A 64 -9.55 -4.79 5.08
CA LEU A 64 -9.81 -3.80 6.11
C LEU A 64 -8.71 -3.89 7.15
N ILE A 65 -8.03 -2.78 7.40
CA ILE A 65 -6.91 -2.69 8.33
C ILE A 65 -7.21 -1.62 9.38
N ASP A 66 -6.63 -1.79 10.56
CA ASP A 66 -6.65 -0.81 11.65
C ASP A 66 -5.23 -0.30 11.88
N PHE A 67 -5.06 1.00 11.76
CA PHE A 67 -3.81 1.71 12.05
C PHE A 67 -4.09 2.64 13.23
N GLU A 68 -3.56 2.31 14.41
CA GLU A 68 -3.74 3.10 15.65
C GLU A 68 -5.20 3.48 15.98
N GLY A 69 -6.18 2.64 15.61
CA GLY A 69 -7.62 2.91 15.79
C GLY A 69 -8.31 3.62 14.61
N SER A 70 -7.58 4.00 13.56
CA SER A 70 -8.12 4.46 12.28
C SER A 70 -8.28 3.30 11.32
N ARG A 71 -9.48 3.16 10.74
CA ARG A 71 -9.78 2.07 9.80
C ARG A 71 -9.53 2.50 8.36
N LEU A 72 -8.70 1.74 7.67
CA LEU A 72 -8.33 1.98 6.28
C LEU A 72 -8.59 0.73 5.44
N MET A 73 -8.87 0.92 4.16
CA MET A 73 -9.08 -0.16 3.21
C MET A 73 -7.86 -0.30 2.32
N LEU A 74 -7.13 -1.40 2.46
CA LEU A 74 -6.06 -1.79 1.55
C LEU A 74 -6.64 -2.52 0.35
N LYS A 75 -6.34 -2.03 -0.85
CA LYS A 75 -6.81 -2.59 -2.11
C LYS A 75 -5.63 -3.01 -2.98
N GLY A 76 -5.71 -4.24 -3.48
CA GLY A 76 -4.75 -4.80 -4.43
C GLY A 76 -5.45 -5.27 -5.68
N GLU A 77 -5.16 -4.63 -6.81
CA GLU A 77 -5.64 -5.05 -8.11
C GLU A 77 -4.60 -5.93 -8.81
N HIS A 78 -5.01 -7.13 -9.21
CA HIS A 78 -4.10 -8.11 -9.79
C HIS A 78 -3.60 -7.72 -11.19
N TYR A 79 -4.49 -7.26 -12.08
CA TYR A 79 -4.13 -7.02 -13.49
C TYR A 79 -3.13 -5.88 -13.70
N SER A 80 -3.21 -4.84 -12.87
CA SER A 80 -2.28 -3.71 -12.93
C SER A 80 -1.16 -3.78 -11.88
N GLY A 81 -1.20 -4.74 -10.95
CA GLY A 81 -0.31 -4.78 -9.80
C GLY A 81 -0.45 -3.53 -8.91
N ALA A 82 -1.60 -2.86 -8.95
CA ALA A 82 -1.82 -1.62 -8.22
C ALA A 82 -2.16 -1.90 -6.76
N LEU A 83 -1.42 -1.26 -5.84
CA LEU A 83 -1.65 -1.32 -4.40
C LEU A 83 -1.97 0.08 -3.88
N TRP A 84 -3.06 0.22 -3.15
CA TRP A 84 -3.40 1.51 -2.52
C TRP A 84 -4.18 1.34 -1.24
N LEU A 85 -4.04 2.32 -0.34
CA LEU A 85 -4.86 2.48 0.84
C LEU A 85 -5.95 3.51 0.56
N GLU A 86 -7.17 3.26 1.01
CA GLU A 86 -8.30 4.17 0.92
C GLU A 86 -8.86 4.42 2.31
N ALA A 87 -9.05 5.69 2.68
CA ALA A 87 -9.68 6.02 3.95
C ALA A 87 -11.18 5.78 3.87
N LEU A 88 -11.77 5.23 4.93
CA LEU A 88 -13.21 5.04 5.01
C LEU A 88 -13.97 6.33 5.32
N SER A 89 -13.27 7.35 5.82
CA SER A 89 -13.85 8.65 6.13
C SER A 89 -12.83 9.76 5.87
N PRO A 90 -13.29 10.98 5.55
CA PRO A 90 -12.41 12.12 5.33
C PRO A 90 -11.57 12.46 6.57
N ALA A 91 -12.07 12.14 7.77
CA ALA A 91 -11.34 12.32 9.04
C ALA A 91 -10.04 11.49 9.11
N ASP A 92 -9.98 10.35 8.41
CA ASP A 92 -8.80 9.47 8.36
C ASP A 92 -7.83 9.84 7.21
N SER A 93 -8.08 10.95 6.50
CA SER A 93 -7.17 11.43 5.43
C SER A 93 -5.84 11.93 5.99
N ASP A 94 -5.83 12.47 7.21
CA ASP A 94 -4.60 12.79 7.94
C ASP A 94 -3.79 11.52 8.22
N THR A 95 -4.46 10.42 8.59
CA THR A 95 -3.82 9.11 8.79
C THR A 95 -3.15 8.61 7.52
N LEU A 96 -3.80 8.74 6.35
CA LEU A 96 -3.16 8.42 5.07
C LEU A 96 -1.92 9.27 4.81
N SER A 97 -1.99 10.56 5.11
CA SER A 97 -0.85 11.48 4.96
C SER A 97 0.30 11.09 5.88
N PHE A 98 -0.02 10.65 7.09
CA PHE A 98 0.96 10.13 8.04
C PHE A 98 1.62 8.85 7.54
N ILE A 99 0.84 7.86 7.08
CA ILE A 99 1.37 6.61 6.51
C ILE A 99 2.25 6.90 5.29
N ALA A 100 1.84 7.85 4.44
CA ALA A 100 2.65 8.31 3.31
C ALA A 100 4.00 8.89 3.75
N SER A 101 4.07 9.51 4.93
CA SER A 101 5.31 10.02 5.52
C SER A 101 6.16 8.93 6.18
N LEU A 102 5.58 7.79 6.58
CA LEU A 102 6.33 6.65 7.12
C LEU A 102 7.08 5.90 6.02
N LEU A 103 6.56 5.93 4.80
CA LEU A 103 7.13 5.26 3.65
C LEU A 103 8.06 6.21 2.87
N PRO A 104 9.16 5.70 2.32
CA PRO A 104 9.98 6.48 1.41
C PRO A 104 9.15 6.90 0.19
N GLN A 105 9.32 8.13 -0.26
CA GLN A 105 8.75 8.55 -1.54
C GLN A 105 9.45 7.79 -2.66
N GLN A 106 8.70 7.34 -3.66
CA GLN A 106 9.30 6.70 -4.82
C GLN A 106 10.33 7.67 -5.41
N PRO A 107 11.60 7.26 -5.56
CA PRO A 107 12.59 8.13 -6.18
C PRO A 107 12.08 8.47 -7.59
N ASP A 108 11.88 9.76 -7.85
CA ASP A 108 11.63 10.25 -9.19
C ASP A 108 12.84 9.82 -10.03
N LEU A 109 12.64 8.84 -10.92
CA LEU A 109 13.67 8.39 -11.86
C LEU A 109 13.85 9.49 -12.91
N MET A 110 14.45 10.59 -12.50
CA MET A 110 15.04 11.58 -13.39
C MET A 110 16.44 11.92 -12.87
N GLY A 111 17.42 11.21 -13.43
CA GLY A 111 18.86 11.39 -13.24
C GLY A 111 19.65 10.41 -14.10
#